data_AF-A0A1W6SPR4-F1
#
_entry.id   AF-A0A1W6SPR4-F1
#
_cell.length_a   1.000
_cell.length_b   1.000
_cell.length_c   1.000
_cell.angle_alpha   90.00
_cell.angle_beta   90.00
_cell.angle_gamma   90.00
#
_symmetry.space_group_name_H-M   'P 1'
#
loop_
_entity.id
_entity.type
_entity.pdbx_description
1 polymer ?
#
loop_
_entity_poly.entity_id
_entity_poly.type
_entity_poly.pdbx_seq_one_letter_code
_entity_poly.pdbx_strand_id
1 'polypeptide(L)'
;QQHVFYRDNNGAVHHIFYDEPTNQLYHDDWSKRTGALAAAGDPATMVTPGQQHVFYRGTDGAIHHILWDARTNAFHHDNWTERTGAVAAHDGPATMATAIG
;
A
#
# COMPACT_ATOMS: atom_id res chain seq x y z
N GLN A 1 11.73 5.68 -11.27
CA GLN A 1 10.78 4.55 -11.36
C GLN A 1 9.36 5.12 -11.39
N GLN A 2 8.44 4.44 -12.08
CA GLN A 2 7.01 4.79 -12.10
C GLN A 2 6.23 3.61 -11.54
N HIS A 3 5.30 3.82 -10.63
CA HIS A 3 4.67 2.75 -9.84
C HIS A 3 3.15 2.79 -10.02
N VAL A 4 2.55 1.63 -10.26
CA VAL A 4 1.10 1.44 -10.37
C VAL A 4 0.67 0.39 -9.37
N PHE A 5 -0.35 0.70 -8.58
CA PHE A 5 -0.96 -0.21 -7.63
C PHE A 5 -2.41 -0.49 -8.02
N TYR A 6 -2.84 -1.73 -7.90
CA TYR A 6 -4.21 -2.14 -8.15
C TYR A 6 -4.55 -3.35 -7.27
N ARG A 7 -5.84 -3.65 -7.15
CA ARG A 7 -6.32 -4.88 -6.52
C ARG A 7 -6.88 -5.83 -7.57
N ASP A 8 -6.66 -7.14 -7.38
CA ASP A 8 -7.35 -8.15 -8.18
C ASP A 8 -8.76 -8.45 -7.65
N ASN A 9 -9.43 -9.42 -8.29
CA ASN A 9 -10.78 -9.85 -7.87
C ASN A 9 -10.81 -10.52 -6.49
N ASN A 10 -9.68 -11.00 -5.98
CA ASN A 10 -9.55 -11.59 -4.66
C ASN A 10 -9.09 -10.57 -3.60
N GLY A 11 -8.86 -9.31 -3.99
CA GLY A 11 -8.37 -8.26 -3.13
C GLY A 11 -6.87 -8.30 -2.88
N ALA A 12 -6.09 -9.07 -3.64
CA ALA A 12 -4.63 -9.02 -3.56
C ALA A 12 -4.12 -7.67 -4.10
N VAL A 13 -3.20 -7.03 -3.37
CA VAL A 13 -2.63 -5.72 -3.75
C VAL A 13 -1.40 -5.95 -4.61
N HIS A 14 -1.54 -5.72 -5.91
CA HIS A 14 -0.49 -5.86 -6.90
C HIS A 14 0.22 -4.54 -7.17
N HIS A 15 1.50 -4.65 -7.51
CA HIS A 15 2.35 -3.54 -7.88
C HIS A 15 3.01 -3.86 -9.23
N ILE A 16 2.94 -2.91 -10.15
CA ILE A 16 3.72 -2.89 -11.38
C ILE A 16 4.59 -1.65 -11.34
N PHE A 17 5.87 -1.77 -11.70
CA PHE A 17 6.71 -0.59 -11.85
C PHE A 17 7.60 -0.65 -13.09
N TYR A 18 7.76 0.52 -13.69
CA TYR A 18 8.73 0.77 -14.74
C TYR A 18 10.04 1.27 -14.12
N ASP A 19 11.13 0.57 -14.43
CA ASP A 19 12.48 0.94 -14.06
C ASP A 19 13.22 1.54 -15.25
N GLU A 20 13.40 2.86 -15.22
CA GLU A 20 14.03 3.62 -16.29
C GLU A 20 15.50 3.23 -16.54
N PRO A 21 16.34 2.98 -15.51
CA PRO A 21 17.73 2.56 -15.74
C PRO A 21 17.86 1.25 -16.52
N THR A 22 16.99 0.28 -16.29
CA THR A 22 17.00 -1.01 -17.00
C THR A 22 16.05 -1.08 -18.20
N ASN A 23 15.16 -0.09 -18.35
CA ASN A 23 14.08 -0.05 -19.34
C ASN A 23 13.20 -1.32 -19.26
N GLN A 24 12.84 -1.74 -18.04
CA GLN A 24 12.04 -2.94 -17.79
C GLN A 24 10.78 -2.63 -16.96
N LEU A 25 9.76 -3.48 -17.16
CA LEU A 25 8.60 -3.56 -16.28
C LEU A 25 8.75 -4.74 -15.34
N TYR A 26 8.46 -4.50 -14.06
CA TYR A 26 8.43 -5.50 -13.01
C TYR A 26 7.04 -5.58 -12.38
N HIS A 27 6.73 -6.72 -11.79
CA HIS A 27 5.47 -6.98 -11.11
C HIS A 27 5.70 -7.79 -9.84
N ASP A 28 5.00 -7.43 -8.77
CA ASP A 28 4.87 -8.26 -7.58
C ASP A 28 3.54 -8.03 -6.82
N ASP A 29 3.37 -8.77 -5.72
CA ASP A 29 2.17 -8.77 -4.88
C ASP A 29 2.56 -8.43 -3.44
N TRP A 30 2.21 -7.21 -3.03
CA TRP A 30 2.55 -6.66 -1.73
C TRP A 30 1.73 -7.30 -0.61
N SER A 31 0.50 -7.69 -0.89
CA SER A 31 -0.35 -8.38 0.08
C SER A 31 0.19 -9.78 0.39
N LYS A 32 0.68 -10.51 -0.63
CA LYS A 32 1.32 -11.81 -0.46
C LYS A 32 2.66 -11.71 0.29
N ARG A 33 3.46 -10.67 0.04
CA ARG A 33 4.74 -10.45 0.74
C ARG A 33 4.57 -10.22 2.25
N THR A 34 3.42 -9.71 2.67
CA THR A 34 3.15 -9.33 4.06
C THR A 34 2.12 -10.23 4.76
N GLY A 35 1.36 -11.02 4.01
CA GLY A 35 0.20 -11.75 4.55
C GLY A 35 -0.97 -10.84 4.92
N ALA A 36 -1.03 -9.66 4.30
CA ALA A 36 -2.03 -8.64 4.61
C ALA A 36 -3.45 -9.08 4.18
N LEU A 37 -4.47 -8.55 4.88
CA LEU A 37 -5.88 -8.84 4.60
C LEU A 37 -6.27 -8.37 3.19
N ALA A 38 -7.18 -9.09 2.55
CA ALA A 38 -7.69 -8.75 1.22
C ALA A 38 -8.29 -7.33 1.17
N ALA A 39 -7.94 -6.58 0.13
CA ALA A 39 -8.48 -5.26 -0.14
C ALA A 39 -9.91 -5.33 -0.69
N ALA A 40 -10.81 -4.59 -0.06
CA ALA A 40 -12.19 -4.39 -0.50
C ALA A 40 -12.41 -3.03 -1.19
N GLY A 41 -11.47 -2.09 -1.07
CA GLY A 41 -11.49 -0.79 -1.74
C GLY A 41 -10.20 -0.53 -2.52
N ASP A 42 -10.23 0.41 -3.45
CA ASP A 42 -9.08 0.73 -4.29
C ASP A 42 -7.94 1.32 -3.44
N PRO A 43 -6.67 0.97 -3.75
CA PRO A 43 -5.54 1.44 -2.99
C PRO A 43 -5.26 2.92 -3.25
N ALA A 44 -4.83 3.64 -2.20
CA ALA A 44 -4.23 4.97 -2.30
C ALA A 44 -2.77 4.91 -1.85
N THR A 45 -1.92 5.72 -2.46
CA THR A 45 -0.47 5.62 -2.28
C THR A 45 0.13 6.94 -1.85
N MET A 46 1.26 6.88 -1.15
CA MET A 46 2.12 8.03 -0.94
C MET A 46 3.58 7.59 -0.86
N VAL A 47 4.49 8.50 -1.15
CA VAL A 47 5.93 8.30 -1.02
C VAL A 47 6.46 9.28 0.01
N THR A 48 7.33 8.80 0.89
CA THR A 48 8.13 9.63 1.79
C THR A 48 9.62 9.34 1.54
N PRO A 49 10.57 10.14 2.07
CA PRO A 49 11.99 9.87 1.86
C PRO A 49 12.39 8.46 2.29
N GLY A 50 12.72 7.61 1.32
CA GLY A 50 13.15 6.23 1.53
C GLY A 50 12.03 5.21 1.77
N GLN A 51 10.75 5.59 1.68
CA GLN A 51 9.64 4.66 1.89
C GLN A 51 8.52 4.83 0.86
N GLN A 52 7.88 3.72 0.53
CA GLN A 52 6.69 3.66 -0.31
C GLN A 52 5.53 3.11 0.52
N HIS A 53 4.37 3.76 0.47
CA HIS A 53 3.22 3.42 1.30
C HIS A 53 1.99 3.15 0.43
N VAL A 54 1.26 2.09 0.75
CA VAL A 54 -0.01 1.72 0.14
C VAL A 54 -1.06 1.54 1.23
N PHE A 55 -2.14 2.29 1.12
CA PHE A 55 -3.28 2.25 2.03
C PHE A 55 -4.49 1.70 1.28
N TYR A 56 -5.29 0.87 1.92
CA TYR A 56 -6.51 0.36 1.33
C TYR A 56 -7.53 0.00 2.40
N ARG A 57 -8.80 -0.02 2.03
CA ARG A 57 -9.86 -0.56 2.89
C ARG A 57 -9.86 -2.08 2.80
N GLY A 58 -9.74 -2.78 3.93
CA GLY A 58 -9.88 -4.23 4.05
C GLY A 58 -11.34 -4.71 3.95
N THR A 59 -11.55 -6.02 3.84
CA THR A 59 -12.89 -6.63 3.87
C THR A 59 -13.61 -6.48 5.22
N ASP A 60 -12.87 -6.14 6.27
CA ASP A 60 -13.36 -5.77 7.60
C ASP A 60 -13.75 -4.27 7.72
N GLY A 61 -13.57 -3.50 6.64
CA GLY A 61 -13.80 -2.06 6.63
C GLY A 61 -12.68 -1.24 7.26
N ALA A 62 -11.60 -1.85 7.76
CA ALA A 62 -10.47 -1.14 8.34
C ALA A 62 -9.53 -0.58 7.25
N ILE A 63 -8.78 0.48 7.58
CA ILE A 63 -7.69 0.98 6.75
C ILE A 63 -6.42 0.19 7.11
N HIS A 64 -6.04 -0.70 6.19
CA HIS A 64 -4.77 -1.39 6.24
C HIS A 64 -3.71 -0.62 5.48
N HIS A 65 -2.48 -0.74 5.96
CA HIS A 65 -1.32 -0.08 5.39
C HIS A 65 -0.22 -1.12 5.15
N ILE A 66 0.34 -1.11 3.95
CA ILE A 66 1.57 -1.84 3.61
C ILE A 66 2.62 -0.79 3.27
N LEU A 67 3.83 -0.94 3.81
CA LEU A 67 4.97 -0.11 3.43
C LEU A 67 6.18 -0.95 3.04
N TRP A 68 6.95 -0.42 2.09
CA TRP A 68 8.31 -0.88 1.80
C TRP A 68 9.31 0.20 2.26
N ASP A 69 10.32 -0.22 3.01
CA ASP A 69 11.41 0.64 3.49
C ASP A 69 12.71 0.33 2.73
N ALA A 70 13.23 1.33 2.01
CA ALA A 70 14.43 1.21 1.19
C ALA A 70 15.70 0.99 2.01
N ARG A 71 15.74 1.47 3.26
CA ARG A 71 16.91 1.38 4.12
C ARG A 71 17.13 -0.05 4.60
N THR A 72 16.04 -0.75 4.90
CA THR A 72 16.07 -2.12 5.42
C THR A 72 15.73 -3.16 4.35
N ASN A 73 15.24 -2.71 3.18
CA ASN A 73 14.68 -3.56 2.14
C ASN A 73 13.59 -4.50 2.66
N ALA A 74 12.72 -4.00 3.55
CA ALA A 74 11.71 -4.78 4.23
C ALA A 74 10.30 -4.27 3.92
N PHE A 75 9.35 -5.21 3.93
CA PHE A 75 7.92 -4.92 3.87
C PHE A 75 7.31 -5.01 5.27
N HIS A 76 6.37 -4.11 5.56
CA HIS A 76 5.60 -4.12 6.80
C HIS A 76 4.12 -3.96 6.49
N HIS A 77 3.27 -4.51 7.36
CA HIS A 77 1.82 -4.38 7.31
C HIS A 77 1.28 -4.03 8.70
N ASP A 78 0.32 -3.13 8.77
CA ASP A 78 -0.45 -2.84 9.98
C ASP A 78 -1.89 -2.37 9.66
N ASN A 79 -2.70 -2.28 10.71
CA ASN A 79 -4.09 -1.80 10.67
C ASN A 79 -4.19 -0.45 11.38
N TRP A 80 -4.39 0.63 10.64
CA TRP A 80 -4.43 1.97 11.20
C TRP A 80 -5.76 2.28 11.88
N THR A 81 -6.86 1.70 11.41
CA THR A 81 -8.17 1.81 12.08
C THR A 81 -8.09 1.22 13.47
N GLU A 82 -7.56 0.01 13.62
CA GLU A 82 -7.38 -0.66 14.92
C GLU A 82 -6.42 0.13 15.83
N ARG A 83 -5.24 0.52 15.33
CA ARG A 83 -4.23 1.23 16.12
C ARG A 83 -4.69 2.58 16.66
N THR A 84 -5.66 3.21 16.02
CA THR A 84 -6.18 4.54 16.40
C THR A 84 -7.56 4.50 17.04
N GLY A 85 -8.29 3.39 16.90
CA GLY A 85 -9.70 3.32 17.29
C GLY A 85 -10.63 4.10 16.36
N ALA A 86 -10.21 4.38 15.13
CA ALA A 86 -11.06 5.02 14.13
C ALA A 86 -12.25 4.11 13.76
N VAL A 87 -13.29 4.71 13.18
CA VAL A 87 -14.43 3.95 12.64
C VAL A 87 -14.08 3.29 11.30
N ALA A 88 -14.82 2.25 10.94
CA ALA A 88 -14.66 1.58 9.66
C ALA A 88 -14.90 2.54 8.47
N ALA A 89 -14.08 2.41 7.44
CA ALA A 89 -14.20 3.16 6.20
C ALA A 89 -15.30 2.55 5.32
N HIS A 90 -16.15 3.40 4.75
CA HIS A 90 -17.13 2.99 3.75
C HIS A 90 -16.54 2.87 2.34
N ASP A 91 -15.57 3.73 1.98
CA ASP A 91 -14.97 3.89 0.65
C ASP A 91 -13.44 3.69 0.67
N GLY A 92 -12.78 3.86 -0.48
CA GLY A 92 -11.31 3.81 -0.57
C GLY A 92 -10.67 5.02 0.13
N PRO A 93 -9.45 4.87 0.67
CA PRO A 93 -8.73 5.98 1.27
C PRO A 93 -8.29 7.03 0.22
N ALA A 94 -7.97 8.23 0.70
CA ALA A 94 -7.15 9.20 0.00
C ALA A 94 -5.96 9.56 0.87
N THR A 95 -4.82 9.89 0.27
CA THR A 95 -3.54 10.03 0.97
C THR A 95 -2.91 11.39 0.68
N MET A 96 -2.27 11.96 1.71
CA MET A 96 -1.35 13.09 1.58
C MET A 96 -0.23 12.93 2.59
N ALA A 97 0.96 13.43 2.24
CA ALA A 97 2.07 13.55 3.16
C ALA A 97 2.36 15.04 3.38
N THR A 98 2.62 15.43 4.63
CA THR A 98 3.12 16.76 4.96
C THR A 98 4.58 16.63 5.38
N ALA A 99 5.45 17.50 4.87
CA ALA A 99 6.77 17.64 5.45
C ALA A 99 6.62 18.26 6.84
N ILE A 100 7.01 17.52 7.87
CA ILE A 100 7.28 18.14 9.17
C ILE A 100 8.73 18.59 9.08
N GLY A 101 8.95 19.91 9.04
CA GLY A 101 10.27 20.53 9.08
C GLY A 101 10.92 20.44 10.44
#